data_AF-A0A5Q0HF97-F1
#
_entry.id   AF-A0A5Q0HF97-F1
#
_cell.length_a   1.000
_cell.length_b   1.000
_cell.length_c   1.000
_cell.angle_alpha   90.00
_cell.angle_beta   90.00
_cell.angle_gamma   90.00
#
_symmetry.space_group_name_H-M   'P 1'
#
loop_
_entity.id
_entity.type
_entity.pdbx_description
1 polymer ?
#
loop_
_entity_poly.entity_id
_entity_poly.type
_entity_poly.pdbx_seq_one_letter_code
_entity_poly.pdbx_strand_id
1 'polypeptide(L)'
;MPEQRWRSAAGRHLPFALVLGVVALGLVRIVQYHWRQGAVLIGVALLVAALLRVLVTDEQAGLIAIRGRGVDALLYSGLGFAVIVVAMTIIGGPLDRY
;
A
#
# COMPACT_ATOMS: atom_id res chain seq x y z
N MET A 1 -14.96 -19.67 -26.00
CA MET A 1 -14.77 -19.94 -24.56
C MET A 1 -14.04 -18.75 -23.89
N PRO A 2 -14.75 -17.74 -23.38
CA PRO A 2 -14.18 -16.50 -22.80
C PRO A 2 -13.62 -16.65 -21.37
N GLU A 3 -14.03 -17.68 -20.62
CA GLU A 3 -13.70 -17.98 -19.22
C GLU A 3 -12.18 -17.91 -18.89
N GLN A 4 -11.31 -18.29 -19.82
CA GLN A 4 -9.86 -18.32 -19.59
C GLN A 4 -9.23 -16.93 -19.51
N ARG A 5 -9.72 -15.95 -20.30
CA ARG A 5 -9.23 -14.55 -20.25
C ARG A 5 -9.46 -13.90 -18.89
N TRP A 6 -10.57 -14.23 -18.24
CA TRP A 6 -10.89 -13.71 -16.90
C TRP A 6 -9.94 -14.24 -15.83
N ARG A 7 -9.52 -15.51 -15.94
CA ARG A 7 -8.52 -16.09 -15.03
C ARG A 7 -7.13 -15.49 -15.24
N SER A 8 -6.73 -15.24 -16.49
CA SER A 8 -5.44 -14.60 -16.79
C SER A 8 -5.43 -13.12 -16.37
N ALA A 9 -6.55 -12.41 -16.55
CA ALA A 9 -6.71 -11.04 -16.07
C ALA A 9 -6.76 -10.97 -14.54
N ALA A 10 -7.50 -11.87 -13.89
CA ALA A 10 -7.56 -11.97 -12.43
C ALA A 10 -6.17 -12.14 -11.83
N GLY A 11 -5.35 -13.04 -12.39
CA GLY A 11 -3.95 -13.23 -11.97
C GLY A 11 -3.10 -11.95 -12.04
N ARG A 12 -3.36 -11.10 -13.03
CA ARG A 12 -2.66 -9.81 -13.23
C ARG A 12 -3.14 -8.72 -12.26
N HIS A 13 -4.37 -8.81 -11.75
CA HIS A 13 -4.95 -7.88 -10.78
C HIS A 13 -4.81 -8.32 -9.32
N LEU A 14 -4.36 -9.56 -9.05
CA LEU A 14 -4.09 -10.06 -7.70
C LEU A 14 -3.23 -9.11 -6.84
N PRO A 15 -2.12 -8.52 -7.34
CA PRO A 15 -1.29 -7.63 -6.54
C PRO A 15 -2.07 -6.39 -6.08
N PHE A 16 -2.91 -5.85 -6.95
CA PHE A 16 -3.74 -4.69 -6.67
C PHE A 16 -4.84 -5.01 -5.66
N ALA A 17 -5.53 -6.14 -5.83
CA ALA A 17 -6.57 -6.59 -4.91
C ALA A 17 -6.01 -6.83 -3.49
N LEU A 18 -4.79 -7.37 -3.39
CA LEU A 18 -4.12 -7.59 -2.12
C LEU A 18 -3.83 -6.27 -1.40
N VAL A 19 -3.23 -5.29 -2.08
CA VAL A 19 -2.95 -3.97 -1.50
C VAL A 19 -4.25 -3.30 -1.06
N LEU A 20 -5.29 -3.35 -1.89
CA LEU A 20 -6.60 -2.78 -1.58
C LEU A 20 -7.23 -3.43 -0.33
N GLY A 21 -7.07 -4.75 -0.17
CA GLY A 21 -7.53 -5.47 1.01
C GLY A 21 -6.84 -5.01 2.30
N VAL A 22 -5.52 -4.80 2.26
CA VAL A 22 -4.76 -4.29 3.43
C VAL A 22 -5.18 -2.86 3.78
N VAL A 23 -5.38 -2.00 2.78
CA VAL A 23 -5.89 -0.63 3.01
C VAL A 23 -7.29 -0.66 3.62
N ALA A 24 -8.18 -1.50 3.10
CA ALA A 24 -9.54 -1.64 3.63
C ALA A 24 -9.53 -2.08 5.11
N LEU A 25 -8.67 -3.04 5.48
CA LEU A 25 -8.45 -3.43 6.88
C LEU A 25 -7.98 -2.25 7.72
N GLY A 26 -7.03 -1.45 7.22
CA GLY A 26 -6.56 -0.23 7.89
C GLY A 26 -7.68 0.78 8.14
N LEU A 27 -8.51 1.04 7.14
CA LEU A 27 -9.67 1.93 7.24
C LEU A 27 -10.70 1.41 8.26
N VAL A 28 -10.97 0.10 8.25
CA VAL A 28 -11.87 -0.54 9.23
C VAL A 28 -11.34 -0.39 10.66
N ARG A 29 -10.02 -0.43 10.88
CA ARG A 29 -9.43 -0.15 12.20
C ARG A 29 -9.54 1.33 12.60
N ILE A 30 -9.38 2.25 11.65
CA ILE A 30 -9.56 3.69 11.89
C ILE A 30 -10.99 3.97 12.34
N VAL A 31 -11.99 3.42 11.65
CA VAL A 31 -13.41 3.57 12.00
C VAL A 31 -13.73 2.99 13.38
N GLN A 32 -13.04 1.93 13.81
CA GLN A 32 -13.16 1.35 15.16
C GLN A 32 -12.41 2.15 16.24
N TYR A 33 -12.05 3.41 16.00
CA TYR A 33 -11.25 4.26 16.90
C TYR A 33 -9.82 3.75 17.19
N HIS A 34 -9.36 2.72 16.47
CA HIS A 34 -7.98 2.21 16.55
C HIS A 34 -7.12 2.89 15.48
N TRP A 35 -7.14 4.23 15.45
CA TRP A 35 -6.54 5.03 14.39
C TRP A 35 -5.04 4.77 14.21
N ARG A 36 -4.30 4.50 15.31
CA ARG A 36 -2.87 4.14 15.27
C ARG A 36 -2.64 2.84 14.51
N GLN A 37 -3.42 1.81 14.83
CA GLN A 37 -3.29 0.50 14.19
C GLN A 37 -3.70 0.56 12.72
N GLY A 38 -4.73 1.34 12.40
CA GLY A 38 -5.14 1.52 11.01
C GLY A 38 -4.15 2.33 10.17
N ALA A 39 -3.50 3.34 10.74
CA ALA A 39 -2.42 4.06 10.06
C ALA A 39 -1.20 3.16 9.79
N VAL A 40 -0.82 2.32 10.76
CA VAL A 40 0.24 1.31 10.55
C VAL A 40 -0.14 0.34 9.42
N LEU A 41 -1.38 -0.14 9.38
CA LEU A 41 -1.85 -1.02 8.31
C LEU A 41 -1.79 -0.35 6.93
N ILE A 42 -2.13 0.94 6.84
CA ILE A 42 -1.99 1.70 5.58
C ILE A 42 -0.52 1.83 5.19
N GLY A 43 0.37 2.12 6.14
CA GLY A 43 1.80 2.17 5.88
C GLY A 43 2.36 0.83 5.39
N VAL A 44 1.95 -0.28 6.00
CA VAL A 44 2.31 -1.64 5.55
C VAL A 44 1.77 -1.91 4.14
N ALA A 45 0.55 -1.47 3.82
CA ALA A 45 0.00 -1.62 2.47
C ALA A 45 0.87 -0.92 1.41
N LEU A 46 1.42 0.25 1.72
CA LEU A 46 2.34 0.98 0.84
C LEU A 46 3.67 0.25 0.66
N LEU A 47 4.22 -0.35 1.71
CA LEU A 47 5.44 -1.17 1.61
C LEU A 47 5.22 -2.42 0.76
N VAL A 48 4.07 -3.09 0.95
CA VAL A 48 3.68 -4.24 0.14
C VAL A 48 3.48 -3.84 -1.32
N ALA A 49 2.85 -2.68 -1.58
CA ALA A 49 2.72 -2.14 -2.92
C ALA A 49 4.08 -1.86 -3.58
N ALA A 50 5.04 -1.28 -2.83
CA ALA A 50 6.39 -1.05 -3.31
C ALA A 50 7.10 -2.37 -3.69
N LEU A 51 7.00 -3.39 -2.82
CA LEU A 51 7.58 -4.70 -3.07
C LEU A 51 6.98 -5.35 -4.31
N LEU A 52 5.64 -5.39 -4.39
CA LEU A 52 4.92 -5.93 -5.55
C LEU A 52 5.30 -5.16 -6.84
N ARG A 53 5.50 -3.84 -6.76
CA ARG A 53 5.95 -3.02 -7.89
C ARG A 53 7.33 -3.44 -8.37
N VAL A 54 8.27 -3.75 -7.47
CA VAL A 54 9.61 -4.25 -7.79
C VAL A 54 9.61 -5.70 -8.31
N LEU A 55 8.58 -6.49 -7.97
CA LEU A 55 8.44 -7.87 -8.47
C LEU A 55 7.71 -7.96 -9.83
N VAL A 56 6.72 -7.12 -10.13
CA VAL A 56 5.96 -7.13 -11.42
C VAL A 56 6.69 -6.42 -12.57
N THR A 57 7.42 -7.17 -13.41
CA THR A 57 8.34 -6.62 -14.43
C THR A 57 7.58 -5.93 -15.56
N ASP A 58 7.73 -4.61 -15.68
CA ASP A 58 7.18 -3.82 -16.78
C ASP A 58 8.14 -3.91 -17.99
N GLU A 59 7.83 -4.79 -18.95
CA GLU A 59 8.54 -4.98 -20.23
C GLU A 59 8.47 -3.77 -21.19
N GLN A 60 8.10 -2.56 -20.73
CA GLN A 60 7.78 -1.43 -21.62
C GLN A 60 8.38 -0.09 -21.15
N ALA A 61 9.64 -0.10 -20.68
CA ALA A 61 10.36 1.10 -20.22
C ALA A 61 10.96 1.97 -21.35
N GLY A 62 10.28 2.07 -22.51
CA GLY A 62 10.80 2.78 -23.69
C GLY A 62 10.54 4.30 -23.72
N LEU A 63 9.56 4.82 -22.97
CA LEU A 63 9.12 6.22 -23.12
C LEU A 63 9.03 7.06 -21.83
N ILE A 64 9.22 6.48 -20.64
CA ILE A 64 9.10 7.19 -19.36
C ILE A 64 10.34 6.93 -18.49
N ALA A 65 11.50 7.44 -18.91
CA ALA A 65 12.76 7.26 -18.18
C ALA A 65 12.78 7.94 -16.80
N ILE A 66 11.87 8.89 -16.54
CA ILE A 66 11.87 9.71 -15.31
C ILE A 66 11.02 9.09 -14.20
N ARG A 67 9.84 8.52 -14.52
CA ARG A 67 9.02 7.78 -13.55
C ARG A 67 9.26 6.29 -13.67
N GLY A 68 10.52 5.91 -13.50
CA GLY A 68 10.93 4.51 -13.44
C GLY A 68 10.32 3.81 -12.23
N ARG A 69 10.12 2.50 -12.37
CA ARG A 69 9.72 1.57 -11.30
C ARG A 69 10.45 1.79 -9.96
N GLY A 70 11.73 2.17 -10.04
CA GLY A 70 12.54 2.50 -8.86
C GLY A 70 12.10 3.76 -8.12
N VAL A 71 11.69 4.81 -8.84
CA VAL A 71 11.15 6.03 -8.24
C VAL A 71 9.82 5.74 -7.54
N ASP A 72 8.95 4.96 -8.19
CA ASP A 72 7.66 4.56 -7.61
C ASP A 72 7.85 3.71 -6.35
N ALA A 73 8.75 2.72 -6.38
CA ALA A 73 9.09 1.90 -5.22
C ALA A 73 9.70 2.72 -4.08
N LEU A 74 10.56 3.69 -4.39
CA LEU A 74 11.15 4.59 -3.39
C LEU A 74 10.09 5.49 -2.75
N LEU A 75 9.20 6.06 -3.54
CA LEU A 75 8.11 6.91 -3.05
C LEU A 75 7.15 6.12 -2.16
N TYR A 76 6.72 4.92 -2.59
CA TYR A 76 5.85 4.08 -1.78
C TYR A 76 6.52 3.60 -0.50
N SER A 77 7.80 3.24 -0.56
CA SER A 77 8.56 2.81 0.63
C SER A 77 8.75 3.97 1.61
N GLY A 78 9.18 5.13 1.11
CA GLY A 78 9.38 6.34 1.91
C GLY A 78 8.09 6.83 2.55
N LEU A 79 6.99 6.88 1.78
CA LEU A 79 5.68 7.27 2.28
C LEU A 79 5.16 6.26 3.31
N GLY A 80 5.24 4.96 3.04
CA GLY A 80 4.81 3.91 3.97
C GLY A 80 5.58 3.95 5.28
N PHE A 81 6.90 4.12 5.20
CA PHE A 81 7.75 4.26 6.38
C PHE A 81 7.41 5.54 7.17
N ALA A 82 7.27 6.68 6.49
CA ALA A 82 6.89 7.93 7.13
C ALA A 82 5.55 7.84 7.85
N VAL A 83 4.54 7.22 7.25
CA VAL A 83 3.23 6.99 7.88
C VAL A 83 3.35 6.14 9.13
N ILE A 84 4.12 5.04 9.08
CA ILE A 84 4.35 4.18 10.25
C ILE A 84 5.05 4.94 11.36
N VAL A 85 6.13 5.67 11.03
CA VAL A 85 6.87 6.48 12.00
C VAL A 85 5.95 7.53 12.64
N VAL A 86 5.20 8.30 11.84
CA VAL A 86 4.26 9.31 12.37
C VAL A 86 3.21 8.67 13.27
N ALA A 87 2.61 7.56 12.85
CA ALA A 87 1.61 6.85 13.65
C ALA A 87 2.17 6.33 15.00
N MET A 88 3.45 5.98 15.03
CA MET A 88 4.14 5.52 16.25
C MET A 88 4.61 6.67 17.13
N THR A 89 5.04 7.79 16.55
CA THR A 89 5.55 8.98 17.24
C THR A 89 4.44 9.77 17.93
N ILE A 90 3.22 9.75 17.40
CA ILE A 90 2.09 10.38 18.08
C ILE A 90 1.72 9.54 19.31
N ILE A 91 2.21 9.99 20.46
CA ILE A 91 1.80 9.60 21.80
C ILE A 91 1.00 10.78 22.34
N GLY A 92 -0.26 10.52 22.62
CA GLY A 92 -1.18 11.47 23.21
C GLY A 92 -2.21 12.05 22.24
N GLY A 93 -3.46 11.68 22.48
CA GLY A 93 -4.63 12.24 21.81
C GLY A 93 -5.39 13.14 22.77
N PRO A 94 -6.48 13.82 22.34
CA PRO A 94 -7.27 14.74 23.19
C PRO A 94 -7.87 14.14 24.48
N LEU A 95 -7.63 12.87 24.76
CA LEU A 95 -8.08 12.12 25.94
C LEU A 95 -6.98 11.94 27.00
N ASP A 96 -5.79 12.53 26.82
CA ASP A 96 -4.69 12.50 27.80
C ASP A 96 -4.95 13.37 29.06
N ARG A 97 -6.19 13.80 29.26
CA ARG A 97 -6.64 14.47 30.48
C ARG A 97 -7.72 13.63 31.13
N TYR A 98 -7.35 12.72 32.02
CA TYR A 98 -7.97 12.48 33.33
C TYR A 98 -6.99 11.71 34.21
#